data_AF-A0A350UG37-F1
#
_entry.id   AF-A0A350UG37-F1
#
_cell.length_a   1.000
_cell.length_b   1.000
_cell.length_c   1.000
_cell.angle_alpha   90.00
_cell.angle_beta   90.00
_cell.angle_gamma   90.00
#
_symmetry.space_group_name_H-M   'P 1'
#
loop_
_entity.id
_entity.type
_entity.pdbx_description
1 polymer ?
#
loop_
_entity_poly.entity_id
_entity_poly.type
_entity_poly.pdbx_seq_one_letter_code
_entity_poly.pdbx_strand_id
1 'polypeptide(L)'
;MKHTLFSVILAAGLVLGGCSSTTPAAKKQKEAPAPPELVGGQSAIYKMFQAARQWSPDVQIYTMESIDLDALRGKGGLFPAWRASFVSPSKGRIKTFAFSVIDSQGLRSGVSNEPDQAFVKRAQQTPFYIQAVNTDSPAALEAALSDKQIKEMADKNPDSPLYFQLEATSQSQLAPAWRVVWGPSIAQSTGSAYVLADTGKFLKRLR
;
A
#
# COMPACT_ATOMS: atom_id res chain seq x y z
N MET A 1 39.76 43.85 -35.63
CA MET A 1 39.81 43.41 -37.04
C MET A 1 38.52 42.63 -37.30
N LYS A 2 37.47 43.34 -37.72
CA LYS A 2 36.89 43.36 -39.08
C LYS A 2 36.18 42.05 -39.48
N HIS A 3 34.85 42.16 -39.54
CA HIS A 3 33.84 41.22 -40.00
C HIS A 3 34.14 40.58 -41.35
N THR A 4 33.62 39.37 -41.61
CA THR A 4 33.16 39.02 -42.96
C THR A 4 31.98 38.03 -42.90
N LEU A 5 30.83 38.52 -43.34
CA LEU A 5 29.64 37.77 -43.77
C LEU A 5 29.74 37.57 -45.29
N PHE A 6 29.43 36.37 -45.78
CA PHE A 6 29.09 36.00 -47.18
C PHE A 6 28.37 34.63 -47.05
N SER A 7 27.08 34.41 -47.30
CA SER A 7 26.09 34.83 -48.31
C SER A 7 26.20 34.13 -49.68
N VAL A 8 25.13 33.36 -49.98
CA VAL A 8 24.45 33.08 -51.28
C VAL A 8 24.78 31.80 -52.10
N ILE A 9 23.67 31.18 -52.59
CA ILE A 9 23.41 30.36 -53.82
C ILE A 9 23.57 28.83 -53.67
N LEU A 10 22.52 28.00 -53.54
CA LEU A 10 21.47 27.54 -54.48
C LEU A 10 21.98 26.61 -55.62
N ALA A 11 21.64 25.32 -55.57
CA ALA A 11 21.09 24.56 -56.72
C ALA A 11 20.86 23.08 -56.36
N ALA A 12 19.73 22.58 -56.85
CA ALA A 12 19.20 21.24 -56.67
C ALA A 12 19.95 20.17 -57.49
N GLY A 13 20.00 18.95 -56.95
CA GLY A 13 20.35 17.74 -57.69
C GLY A 13 19.46 16.59 -57.21
N LEU A 14 18.37 16.32 -57.95
CA LEU A 14 17.59 15.10 -57.83
C LEU A 14 18.48 13.89 -58.10
N VAL A 15 18.52 12.92 -57.19
CA VAL A 15 18.79 11.53 -57.52
C VAL A 15 17.74 10.65 -56.84
N LEU A 16 17.04 9.90 -57.70
CA LEU A 16 15.96 8.96 -57.43
C LEU A 16 16.49 7.66 -56.81
N GLY A 17 15.65 7.03 -55.99
CA GLY A 17 15.58 5.57 -55.88
C GLY A 17 16.29 4.93 -54.67
N GLY A 18 15.53 4.65 -53.62
CA GLY A 18 16.01 3.86 -52.48
C GLY A 18 14.89 3.53 -51.51
N CYS A 19 14.17 2.44 -51.82
CA CYS A 19 13.02 1.91 -51.10
C CYS A 19 13.29 1.74 -49.59
N SER A 20 12.49 2.39 -48.75
CA SER A 20 12.23 1.87 -47.41
C SER A 20 10.77 2.15 -47.04
N SER A 21 10.01 1.05 -47.08
CA SER A 21 8.64 0.84 -46.62
C SER A 21 8.03 1.96 -45.76
N THR A 22 7.04 2.63 -46.34
CA THR A 22 6.07 3.47 -45.63
C THR A 22 5.13 2.54 -44.86
N THR A 23 5.32 2.41 -43.55
CA THR A 23 4.33 1.76 -42.68
C THR A 23 3.25 2.80 -42.33
N PRO A 24 1.95 2.54 -42.54
CA PRO A 24 0.90 3.44 -42.10
C PRO A 24 0.97 3.59 -40.59
N ALA A 25 0.87 4.83 -40.10
CA ALA A 25 0.77 5.14 -38.68
C ALA A 25 -0.40 4.35 -38.08
N ALA A 26 -0.08 3.28 -37.36
CA ALA A 26 -1.04 2.57 -36.53
C ALA A 26 -1.53 3.56 -35.48
N LYS A 27 -2.82 3.90 -35.56
CA LYS A 27 -3.54 4.55 -34.46
C LYS A 27 -3.25 3.73 -33.21
N LYS A 28 -2.51 4.33 -32.28
CA LYS A 28 -2.30 3.80 -30.94
C LYS A 28 -3.68 3.70 -30.29
N GLN A 29 -4.30 2.54 -30.44
CA GLN A 29 -5.50 2.18 -29.71
C GLN A 29 -5.12 2.30 -28.25
N LYS A 30 -5.72 3.27 -27.57
CA LYS A 30 -5.54 3.48 -26.15
C LYS A 30 -6.04 2.19 -25.49
N GLU A 31 -5.11 1.31 -25.15
CA GLU A 31 -5.37 0.14 -24.32
C GLU A 31 -6.20 0.62 -23.14
N ALA A 32 -7.35 -0.05 -22.92
CA ALA A 32 -8.13 0.20 -21.73
C ALA A 32 -7.16 0.05 -20.54
N PRO A 33 -7.12 1.00 -19.59
CA PRO A 33 -6.21 0.91 -18.46
C PRO A 33 -6.45 -0.44 -17.78
N ALA A 34 -5.37 -1.19 -17.54
CA ALA A 34 -5.43 -2.48 -16.87
C ALA A 34 -6.23 -2.33 -15.56
N PRO A 35 -7.04 -3.32 -15.18
CA PRO A 35 -7.78 -3.27 -13.93
C PRO A 35 -6.83 -2.94 -12.77
N PRO A 36 -7.18 -1.99 -11.89
CA PRO A 36 -6.35 -1.63 -10.75
C PRO A 36 -6.03 -2.87 -9.91
N GLU A 37 -4.75 -3.20 -9.79
CA GLU A 37 -4.30 -4.39 -9.08
C GLU A 37 -4.39 -4.16 -7.56
N LEU A 38 -5.03 -5.08 -6.85
CA LEU A 38 -5.05 -5.08 -5.38
C LEU A 38 -3.62 -5.16 -4.84
N VAL A 39 -3.35 -4.47 -3.73
CA VAL A 39 -2.00 -4.44 -3.15
C VAL A 39 -1.96 -5.05 -1.76
N GLY A 40 -0.84 -5.69 -1.45
CA GLY A 40 -0.52 -6.11 -0.09
C GLY A 40 -0.20 -4.92 0.82
N GLY A 41 -0.42 -5.10 2.12
CA GLY A 41 -0.25 -4.03 3.10
C GLY A 41 1.20 -3.61 3.28
N GLN A 42 2.18 -4.53 3.19
CA GLN A 42 3.60 -4.17 3.17
C GLN A 42 3.91 -3.26 1.97
N SER A 43 3.43 -3.64 0.79
CA SER A 43 3.59 -2.84 -0.43
C SER A 43 2.93 -1.47 -0.35
N ALA A 44 1.79 -1.35 0.34
CA ALA A 44 1.09 -0.08 0.54
C ALA A 44 1.79 0.80 1.58
N ILE A 45 2.24 0.22 2.70
CA ILE A 45 2.92 0.99 3.75
C ILE A 45 4.26 1.55 3.28
N TYR A 46 4.99 0.84 2.42
CA TYR A 46 6.21 1.37 1.81
C TYR A 46 5.94 2.60 0.94
N LYS A 47 4.84 2.61 0.16
CA LYS A 47 4.43 3.78 -0.63
C LYS A 47 4.07 4.96 0.27
N MET A 48 3.27 4.72 1.31
CA MET A 48 2.91 5.76 2.29
C MET A 48 4.12 6.26 3.09
N PHE A 49 5.07 5.38 3.42
CA PHE A 49 6.27 5.72 4.18
C PHE A 49 7.16 6.73 3.44
N GLN A 50 7.23 6.66 2.10
CA GLN A 50 7.97 7.66 1.31
C GLN A 50 7.43 9.07 1.53
N ALA A 51 6.11 9.25 1.51
CA ALA A 51 5.46 10.52 1.80
C ALA A 51 5.59 10.91 3.29
N ALA A 52 5.47 9.94 4.20
CA ALA A 52 5.65 10.17 5.64
C ALA A 52 7.07 10.65 5.97
N ARG A 53 8.09 10.13 5.29
CA ARG A 53 9.49 10.55 5.42
C ARG A 53 9.75 11.99 4.98
N GLN A 54 8.99 12.49 4.00
CA GLN A 54 9.02 13.90 3.60
C GLN A 54 8.38 14.80 4.68
N TRP A 55 7.39 14.29 5.41
CA TRP A 55 6.78 15.00 6.53
C TRP A 55 7.70 15.04 7.77
N SER A 56 8.36 13.94 8.12
CA SER A 56 9.39 13.91 9.17
C SER A 56 10.43 12.80 8.96
N PRO A 57 11.72 13.05 9.20
CA PRO A 57 12.78 12.04 9.05
C PRO A 57 12.87 11.05 10.22
N ASP A 58 11.99 11.11 11.21
CA ASP A 58 11.95 10.20 12.35
C ASP A 58 10.62 9.43 12.44
N VAL A 59 9.88 9.35 11.33
CA VAL A 59 8.58 8.69 11.31
C VAL A 59 8.67 7.22 11.73
N GLN A 60 7.76 6.86 12.62
CA GLN A 60 7.49 5.51 13.07
C GLN A 60 6.05 5.17 12.70
N ILE A 61 5.78 3.92 12.32
CA ILE A 61 4.43 3.43 12.09
C ILE A 61 3.73 3.28 13.45
N TYR A 62 2.49 3.72 13.55
CA TYR A 62 1.66 3.54 14.74
C TYR A 62 0.58 2.48 14.54
N THR A 63 -0.14 2.56 13.42
CA THR A 63 -1.11 1.56 12.98
C THR A 63 -1.25 1.62 11.47
N MET A 64 -1.70 0.53 10.86
CA MET A 64 -2.23 0.53 9.50
C MET A 64 -3.41 -0.43 9.40
N GLU A 65 -4.38 -0.10 8.56
CA GLU A 65 -5.54 -0.94 8.30
C GLU A 65 -5.87 -1.07 6.81
N SER A 66 -6.46 -2.20 6.44
CA SER A 66 -7.01 -2.45 5.11
C SER A 66 -8.36 -1.75 4.92
N ILE A 67 -8.64 -1.29 3.70
CA ILE A 67 -9.90 -0.65 3.32
C ILE A 67 -10.45 -1.36 2.07
N ASP A 68 -11.69 -1.81 2.15
CA ASP A 68 -12.50 -2.19 0.98
C ASP A 68 -13.12 -0.95 0.35
N LEU A 69 -13.30 -0.98 -0.97
CA LEU A 69 -14.02 0.06 -1.71
C LEU A 69 -15.27 -0.55 -2.35
N ASP A 70 -16.32 0.24 -2.55
CA ASP A 70 -17.60 -0.27 -3.09
C ASP A 70 -17.44 -0.96 -4.44
N ALA A 71 -16.56 -0.42 -5.28
CA ALA A 71 -16.30 -0.94 -6.63
C ALA A 71 -15.26 -2.08 -6.66
N LEU A 72 -14.49 -2.28 -5.59
CA LEU A 72 -13.37 -3.22 -5.57
C LEU A 72 -13.13 -3.70 -4.14
N ARG A 73 -13.31 -4.99 -3.89
CA ARG A 73 -13.06 -5.60 -2.58
C ARG A 73 -11.74 -6.35 -2.55
N GLY A 74 -11.17 -6.43 -1.35
CA GLY A 74 -9.97 -7.20 -1.07
C GLY A 74 -10.20 -8.70 -1.22
N LYS A 75 -9.11 -9.41 -1.53
CA LYS A 75 -9.10 -10.86 -1.70
C LYS A 75 -7.72 -11.40 -1.36
N GLY A 76 -7.68 -12.50 -0.61
CA GLY A 76 -6.42 -13.19 -0.31
C GLY A 76 -5.38 -12.33 0.41
N GLY A 77 -5.82 -11.40 1.27
CA GLY A 77 -4.94 -10.46 1.95
C GLY A 77 -4.47 -9.26 1.11
N LEU A 78 -4.90 -9.14 -0.14
CA LEU A 78 -4.69 -7.95 -0.98
C LEU A 78 -5.91 -7.04 -0.91
N PHE A 79 -5.71 -5.73 -0.86
CA PHE A 79 -6.80 -4.74 -0.73
C PHE A 79 -6.62 -3.58 -1.72
N PRO A 80 -7.72 -2.92 -2.11
CA PRO A 80 -7.68 -1.77 -3.01
C PRO A 80 -7.12 -0.52 -2.33
N ALA A 81 -7.23 -0.42 -1.00
CA ALA A 81 -6.77 0.72 -0.25
C ALA A 81 -6.27 0.31 1.14
N TRP A 82 -5.39 1.15 1.68
CA TRP A 82 -4.80 1.00 3.00
C TRP A 82 -4.67 2.38 3.64
N ARG A 83 -4.82 2.45 4.95
CA ARG A 83 -4.64 3.68 5.72
C ARG A 83 -3.68 3.43 6.86
N ALA A 84 -2.64 4.26 6.97
CA ALA A 84 -1.62 4.16 8.00
C ALA A 84 -1.43 5.48 8.74
N SER A 85 -1.28 5.41 10.05
CA SER A 85 -0.88 6.56 10.87
C SER A 85 0.59 6.44 11.25
N PHE A 86 1.33 7.52 11.04
CA PHE A 86 2.74 7.65 11.37
C PHE A 86 2.92 8.68 12.47
N VAL A 87 3.78 8.38 13.43
CA VAL A 87 4.15 9.28 14.53
C VAL A 87 5.54 9.83 14.28
N SER A 88 5.73 11.11 14.56
CA SER A 88 7.06 11.72 14.67
C SER A 88 7.33 12.04 16.14
N PRO A 89 8.25 11.31 16.79
CA PRO A 89 8.65 11.58 18.18
C PRO A 89 9.17 13.00 18.38
N SER A 90 10.00 13.53 17.47
CA SER A 90 10.56 14.88 17.55
C SER A 90 9.51 15.98 17.40
N LYS A 91 8.46 15.75 16.60
CA LYS A 91 7.34 16.70 16.48
C LYS A 91 6.30 16.54 17.59
N GLY A 92 6.21 15.36 18.22
CA GLY A 92 5.10 15.03 19.12
C GLY A 92 3.76 14.96 18.38
N ARG A 93 3.78 14.60 17.10
CA ARG A 93 2.63 14.65 16.18
C ARG A 93 2.40 13.29 15.55
N ILE A 94 1.14 13.05 15.17
CA ILE A 94 0.71 11.90 14.38
C ILE A 94 0.07 12.39 13.09
N LYS A 95 0.32 11.71 11.98
CA LYS A 95 -0.25 12.03 10.68
C LYS A 95 -0.71 10.76 9.96
N THR A 96 -1.93 10.83 9.41
CA THR A 96 -2.52 9.71 8.67
C THR A 96 -2.31 9.89 7.18
N PHE A 97 -1.92 8.80 6.53
CA PHE A 97 -1.76 8.67 5.09
C PHE A 97 -2.67 7.54 4.62
N ALA A 98 -3.16 7.65 3.41
CA ALA A 98 -3.89 6.58 2.75
C ALA A 98 -3.27 6.32 1.39
N PHE A 99 -3.26 5.06 0.98
CA PHE A 99 -2.96 4.64 -0.38
C PHE A 99 -4.22 4.01 -0.97
N SER A 100 -4.59 4.40 -2.18
CA SER A 100 -5.68 3.76 -2.93
C SER A 100 -5.24 3.47 -4.36
N VAL A 101 -5.75 2.38 -4.94
CA VAL A 101 -5.51 2.04 -6.35
C VAL A 101 -6.47 2.79 -7.29
N ILE A 102 -7.62 3.24 -6.77
CA ILE A 102 -8.65 3.99 -7.51
C ILE A 102 -9.11 5.23 -6.75
N ASP A 103 -9.78 6.14 -7.47
CA ASP A 103 -10.58 7.20 -6.86
C ASP A 103 -11.91 6.62 -6.35
N SER A 104 -12.15 6.64 -5.04
CA SER A 104 -13.41 6.17 -4.45
C SER A 104 -13.53 6.59 -2.99
N GLN A 105 -14.76 6.79 -2.49
CA GLN A 105 -15.05 7.07 -1.08
C GLN A 105 -14.20 8.22 -0.46
N GLY A 106 -13.90 9.25 -1.25
CA GLY A 106 -13.05 10.37 -0.82
C GLY A 106 -11.55 10.08 -0.82
N LEU A 107 -11.12 8.85 -1.13
CA LEU A 107 -9.74 8.51 -1.42
C LEU A 107 -9.43 8.80 -2.89
N ARG A 108 -8.25 9.38 -3.12
CA ARG A 108 -7.66 9.55 -4.45
C ARG A 108 -6.71 8.38 -4.71
N SER A 109 -6.63 7.93 -5.95
CA SER A 109 -5.60 7.01 -6.42
C SER A 109 -4.21 7.57 -6.12
N GLY A 110 -3.32 6.68 -5.65
CA GLY A 110 -2.02 7.04 -5.11
C GLY A 110 -2.06 7.33 -3.62
N VAL A 111 -1.08 8.10 -3.13
CA VAL A 111 -0.94 8.44 -1.71
C VAL A 111 -1.62 9.79 -1.43
N SER A 112 -2.52 9.81 -0.46
CA SER A 112 -3.10 11.02 0.13
C SER A 112 -2.74 11.12 1.61
N ASN A 113 -2.95 12.29 2.20
CA ASN A 113 -2.75 12.49 3.64
C ASN A 113 -3.77 13.45 4.23
N GLU A 114 -3.95 13.33 5.53
CA GLU A 114 -4.79 14.20 6.34
C GLU A 114 -3.92 15.20 7.12
N PRO A 115 -4.48 16.32 7.62
CA PRO A 115 -3.79 17.19 8.56
C PRO A 115 -3.24 16.42 9.76
N ASP A 116 -2.07 16.80 10.27
CA ASP A 116 -1.48 16.16 11.43
C ASP A 116 -2.16 16.62 12.73
N GLN A 117 -2.05 15.79 13.75
CA GLN A 117 -2.68 15.97 15.05
C GLN A 117 -1.67 15.77 16.17
N ALA A 118 -1.98 16.24 17.37
CA ALA A 118 -1.14 15.99 18.54
C ALA A 118 -1.12 14.48 18.83
N PHE A 119 0.08 13.93 19.04
CA PHE A 119 0.19 12.52 19.39
C PHE A 119 -0.01 12.33 20.89
N VAL A 120 -0.98 11.50 21.26
CA VAL A 120 -1.19 11.07 22.65
C VAL A 120 -0.69 9.64 22.79
N LYS A 121 0.39 9.46 23.54
CA LYS A 121 0.98 8.14 23.80
C LYS A 121 -0.01 7.27 24.59
N ARG A 122 -0.19 6.02 24.14
CA ARG A 122 -0.99 5.01 24.84
C ARG A 122 -0.06 3.96 25.43
N ALA A 123 -0.29 3.55 26.68
CA ALA A 123 0.56 2.55 27.34
C ALA A 123 0.49 1.17 26.66
N GLN A 124 -0.63 0.85 26.02
CA GLN A 124 -0.91 -0.46 25.42
C GLN A 124 -0.54 -0.56 23.95
N GLN A 125 0.07 0.48 23.36
CA GLN A 125 0.45 0.50 21.94
C GLN A 125 1.70 1.34 21.73
N THR A 126 2.68 0.79 21.01
CA THR A 126 3.93 1.49 20.70
C THR A 126 4.05 1.74 19.21
N PRO A 127 4.59 2.90 18.78
CA PRO A 127 5.08 3.03 17.42
C PRO A 127 6.30 2.11 17.19
N PHE A 128 6.56 1.79 15.93
CA PHE A 128 7.66 0.93 15.49
C PHE A 128 8.21 1.38 14.14
N TYR A 129 9.42 0.93 13.81
CA TYR A 129 10.08 1.32 12.56
C TYR A 129 9.64 0.43 11.39
N ILE A 130 9.70 0.98 10.16
CA ILE A 130 9.33 0.29 8.91
C ILE A 130 10.11 -1.02 8.70
N GLN A 131 11.34 -1.10 9.19
CA GLN A 131 12.21 -2.28 9.08
C GLN A 131 11.64 -3.51 9.81
N ALA A 132 10.67 -3.34 10.70
CA ALA A 132 9.98 -4.44 11.36
C ALA A 132 8.89 -5.09 10.49
N VAL A 133 8.59 -4.53 9.31
CA VAL A 133 7.54 -5.02 8.41
C VAL A 133 8.18 -5.76 7.23
N ASN A 134 8.48 -7.04 7.44
CA ASN A 134 9.08 -7.92 6.43
C ASN A 134 8.08 -8.92 5.84
N THR A 135 6.94 -9.11 6.49
CA THR A 135 5.85 -10.00 6.07
C THR A 135 4.74 -9.18 5.46
N ASP A 136 4.28 -9.54 4.27
CA ASP A 136 3.11 -8.93 3.63
C ASP A 136 1.79 -9.59 4.10
N SER A 137 0.66 -8.91 3.90
CA SER A 137 -0.65 -9.36 4.37
C SER A 137 -1.12 -10.71 3.79
N PRO A 138 -0.84 -11.10 2.53
CA PRO A 138 -1.13 -12.46 2.06
C PRO A 138 -0.37 -13.54 2.83
N ALA A 139 0.93 -13.35 3.07
CA ALA A 139 1.73 -14.29 3.85
C ALA A 139 1.28 -14.33 5.33
N ALA A 140 0.85 -13.19 5.87
CA ALA A 140 0.25 -13.16 7.20
C ALA A 140 -1.07 -13.94 7.27
N LEU A 141 -1.90 -13.90 6.22
CA LEU A 141 -3.11 -14.71 6.13
C LEU A 141 -2.80 -16.21 6.11
N GLU A 142 -1.84 -16.62 5.29
CA GLU A 142 -1.39 -18.02 5.22
C GLU A 142 -0.86 -18.51 6.57
N ALA A 143 -0.02 -17.71 7.24
CA ALA A 143 0.48 -18.01 8.57
C ALA A 143 -0.64 -18.09 9.61
N ALA A 144 -1.66 -17.22 9.53
CA ALA A 144 -2.82 -17.27 10.42
C ALA A 144 -3.64 -18.56 10.22
N LEU A 145 -3.84 -18.98 8.96
CA LEU A 145 -4.54 -20.21 8.60
C LEU A 145 -3.75 -21.49 8.92
N SER A 146 -2.49 -21.40 9.37
CA SER A 146 -1.74 -22.57 9.86
C SER A 146 -2.23 -23.07 11.23
N ASP A 147 -2.91 -22.22 12.02
CA ASP A 147 -3.58 -22.66 13.25
C ASP A 147 -4.89 -23.39 12.91
N LYS A 148 -5.04 -24.60 13.45
CA LYS A 148 -6.20 -25.47 13.17
C LYS A 148 -7.53 -24.81 13.53
N GLN A 149 -7.62 -24.08 14.65
CA GLN A 149 -8.89 -23.49 15.08
C GLN A 149 -9.26 -22.28 14.24
N ILE A 150 -8.27 -21.48 13.84
CA ILE A 150 -8.48 -20.37 12.90
C ILE A 150 -8.94 -20.93 11.54
N LYS A 151 -8.28 -21.97 11.04
CA LYS A 151 -8.68 -22.63 9.80
C LYS A 151 -10.10 -23.20 9.87
N GLU A 152 -10.44 -23.94 10.91
CA GLU A 152 -11.78 -24.48 11.10
C GLU A 152 -12.86 -23.38 11.19
N MET A 153 -12.54 -22.25 11.82
CA MET A 153 -13.43 -21.08 11.86
C MET A 153 -13.60 -20.45 10.48
N ALA A 154 -12.51 -20.25 9.74
CA ALA A 154 -12.52 -19.69 8.40
C ALA A 154 -13.29 -20.60 7.41
N ASP A 155 -13.07 -21.91 7.47
CA ASP A 155 -13.72 -22.90 6.61
C ASP A 155 -15.24 -22.97 6.84
N LYS A 156 -15.73 -22.62 8.05
CA LYS A 156 -17.17 -22.56 8.34
C LYS A 156 -17.86 -21.37 7.67
N ASN A 157 -17.14 -20.27 7.47
CA ASN A 157 -17.64 -19.03 6.88
C ASN A 157 -16.65 -18.51 5.83
N PRO A 158 -16.50 -19.21 4.69
CA PRO A 158 -15.47 -18.90 3.69
C PRO A 158 -15.66 -17.53 3.03
N ASP A 159 -16.88 -17.01 3.03
CA ASP A 159 -17.23 -15.69 2.49
C ASP A 159 -17.13 -14.56 3.53
N SER A 160 -16.65 -14.85 4.74
CA SER A 160 -16.45 -13.83 5.77
C SER A 160 -15.49 -12.76 5.24
N PRO A 161 -15.82 -11.46 5.34
CA PRO A 161 -14.91 -10.39 4.97
C PRO A 161 -13.59 -10.53 5.73
N LEU A 162 -12.49 -10.15 5.08
CA LEU A 162 -11.20 -10.06 5.75
C LEU A 162 -10.90 -8.61 6.07
N TYR A 163 -10.31 -8.39 7.25
CA TYR A 163 -9.76 -7.10 7.65
C TYR A 163 -8.37 -7.32 8.24
N PHE A 164 -7.44 -6.42 7.93
CA PHE A 164 -6.07 -6.47 8.42
C PHE A 164 -5.77 -5.20 9.19
N GLN A 165 -5.14 -5.37 10.35
CA GLN A 165 -4.56 -4.26 11.09
C GLN A 165 -3.11 -4.58 11.46
N LEU A 166 -2.17 -3.71 11.12
CA LEU A 166 -0.78 -3.79 11.53
C LEU A 166 -0.58 -2.89 12.75
N GLU A 167 -0.18 -3.46 13.87
CA GLU A 167 0.00 -2.73 15.12
C GLU A 167 1.00 -3.42 16.05
N ALA A 168 1.50 -2.68 17.04
CA ALA A 168 2.31 -3.22 18.13
C ALA A 168 1.61 -2.91 19.46
N THR A 169 0.82 -3.86 19.96
CA THR A 169 0.01 -3.70 21.17
C THR A 169 0.44 -4.66 22.27
N SER A 170 -0.04 -4.47 23.49
CA SER A 170 0.22 -5.45 24.56
C SER A 170 -0.29 -6.85 24.24
N GLN A 171 -1.31 -6.97 23.37
CA GLN A 171 -1.77 -8.26 22.89
C GLN A 171 -0.72 -8.96 22.02
N SER A 172 0.08 -8.21 21.25
CA SER A 172 1.21 -8.74 20.50
C SER A 172 2.54 -8.65 21.26
N GLN A 173 2.51 -8.52 22.60
CA GLN A 173 3.71 -8.33 23.43
C GLN A 173 4.54 -7.11 23.03
N LEU A 174 3.88 -6.07 22.49
CA LEU A 174 4.48 -4.88 21.89
C LEU A 174 5.40 -5.16 20.69
N ALA A 175 5.35 -6.36 20.12
CA ALA A 175 5.97 -6.66 18.84
C ALA A 175 5.04 -6.24 17.69
N PRO A 176 5.57 -5.66 16.59
CA PRO A 176 4.78 -5.38 15.39
C PRO A 176 4.18 -6.66 14.82
N ALA A 177 2.85 -6.67 14.67
CA ALA A 177 2.12 -7.84 14.22
C ALA A 177 0.95 -7.45 13.33
N TRP A 178 0.71 -8.28 12.31
CA TRP A 178 -0.54 -8.30 11.58
C TRP A 178 -1.61 -8.97 12.42
N ARG A 179 -2.66 -8.23 12.74
CA ARG A 179 -3.94 -8.78 13.16
C ARG A 179 -4.76 -9.11 11.91
N VAL A 180 -4.90 -10.40 11.62
CA VAL A 180 -5.77 -10.92 10.58
C VAL A 180 -7.15 -11.16 11.20
N VAL A 181 -8.18 -10.54 10.65
CA VAL A 181 -9.53 -10.51 11.21
C VAL A 181 -10.51 -11.12 10.21
N TRP A 182 -11.33 -12.06 10.69
CA TRP A 182 -12.46 -12.61 9.93
C TRP A 182 -13.73 -11.86 10.35
N GLY A 183 -14.06 -10.85 9.57
CA GLY A 183 -15.17 -9.92 9.74
C GLY A 183 -14.84 -8.56 9.13
N PRO A 184 -15.84 -7.68 8.93
CA PRO A 184 -15.65 -6.38 8.29
C PRO A 184 -14.84 -5.39 9.16
N SER A 185 -14.68 -5.68 10.45
CA SER A 185 -13.86 -4.93 11.39
C SER A 185 -13.54 -5.79 12.61
N ILE A 186 -12.63 -5.34 13.46
CA ILE A 186 -12.34 -6.00 14.76
C ILE A 186 -13.61 -6.20 15.60
N ALA A 187 -14.49 -5.19 15.66
CA ALA A 187 -15.68 -5.20 16.50
C ALA A 187 -16.76 -6.19 16.02
N GLN A 188 -16.76 -6.53 14.73
CA GLN A 188 -17.73 -7.42 14.10
C GLN A 188 -17.09 -8.74 13.66
N SER A 189 -15.95 -9.09 14.26
CA SER A 189 -15.20 -10.28 13.89
C SER A 189 -15.74 -11.54 14.57
N THR A 190 -15.69 -12.66 13.86
CA THR A 190 -15.92 -13.99 14.44
C THR A 190 -14.66 -14.54 15.11
N GLY A 191 -13.52 -13.94 14.82
CA GLY A 191 -12.22 -14.21 15.42
C GLY A 191 -11.10 -13.49 14.70
N SER A 192 -9.92 -13.48 15.32
CA SER A 192 -8.73 -12.89 14.72
C SER A 192 -7.45 -13.62 15.14
N ALA A 193 -6.36 -13.39 14.44
CA ALA A 193 -5.05 -13.94 14.78
C ALA A 193 -3.98 -12.87 14.65
N TYR A 194 -2.97 -12.91 15.52
CA TYR A 194 -1.74 -12.16 15.35
C TYR A 194 -0.68 -13.01 14.66
N VAL A 195 -0.02 -12.40 13.69
CA VAL A 195 1.16 -12.92 13.01
C VAL A 195 2.24 -11.85 13.08
N LEU A 196 3.45 -12.22 13.51
CA LEU A 196 4.56 -11.28 13.63
C LEU A 196 4.93 -10.68 12.27
N ALA A 197 5.05 -9.35 12.21
CA ALA A 197 5.31 -8.65 10.95
C ALA A 197 6.76 -8.82 10.47
N ASP A 198 7.70 -9.15 11.36
CA ASP A 198 9.12 -9.29 11.07
C ASP A 198 9.50 -10.67 10.52
N THR A 199 8.79 -11.72 10.95
CA THR A 199 9.14 -13.13 10.73
C THR A 199 8.03 -13.94 10.08
N GLY A 200 6.80 -13.42 10.05
CA GLY A 200 5.63 -14.13 9.52
C GLY A 200 5.16 -15.27 10.40
N LYS A 201 5.69 -15.39 11.63
CA LYS A 201 5.31 -16.46 12.55
C LYS A 201 3.94 -16.18 13.17
N PHE A 202 3.09 -17.19 13.20
CA PHE A 202 1.88 -17.16 14.00
C PHE A 202 2.22 -16.90 15.47
N LEU A 203 1.60 -15.89 16.06
CA LEU A 203 1.82 -15.50 17.44
C LEU A 203 0.74 -16.11 18.34
N LYS A 204 -0.52 -15.77 18.07
CA LYS A 204 -1.67 -16.26 18.84
C LYS A 204 -2.98 -15.98 18.12
N ARG A 205 -4.01 -16.76 18.45
CA ARG A 205 -5.39 -16.43 18.13
C ARG A 205 -6.02 -15.50 19.18
N LEU A 206 -7.05 -14.79 18.77
CA LEU A 206 -7.95 -13.97 19.58
C LEU A 206 -9.39 -14.38 19.27
N ARG A 207 -10.19 -14.56 20.32
CA ARG A 207 -11.64 -14.71 20.20
C ARG A 207 -12.31 -13.36 20.30
#